data_AF-A0A3Q8S2W9-F1
#
_entry.id   AF-A0A3Q8S2W9-F1
#
_cell.length_a   1.000
_cell.length_b   1.000
_cell.length_c   1.000
_cell.angle_alpha   90.00
_cell.angle_beta   90.00
_cell.angle_gamma   90.00
#
_symmetry.space_group_name_H-M   'P 1'
#
loop_
_entity.id
_entity.type
_entity.pdbx_description
1 polymer ?
#
loop_
_entity_poly.entity_id
_entity_poly.type
_entity_poly.pdbx_seq_one_letter_code
_entity_poly.pdbx_strand_id
1 'polypeptide(L)' 'MRDGKEGLKNKKKTGNHFSALHTSKSLTEIERLQLEILKRDIEIARLKKGYQVKGVGVNKEFVTLKDKNSK' A
#
# COMPACT_ATOMS: atom_id res chain seq x y z
N MET A 1 31.38 -1.76 22.93
CA MET A 1 30.55 -1.96 21.72
C MET A 1 29.48 -3.00 22.02
N ARG A 2 28.34 -2.57 22.57
CA ARG A 2 27.09 -3.33 22.73
C ARG A 2 26.15 -2.65 21.71
N ASP A 3 25.68 -3.19 20.59
CA ASP A 3 25.05 -4.49 20.33
C ASP A 3 25.04 -4.79 18.81
N GLY A 4 26.21 -5.06 18.22
CA GLY A 4 26.31 -5.27 16.75
C GLY A 4 25.49 -6.46 16.22
N LYS A 5 25.26 -7.49 17.05
CA LYS A 5 24.50 -8.70 16.65
C LYS A 5 22.98 -8.49 16.67
N GLU A 6 22.46 -7.58 17.48
CA GLU A 6 21.01 -7.31 17.51
C GLU A 6 20.51 -6.58 16.28
N GLY A 7 21.33 -5.70 15.70
CA GLY A 7 21.02 -5.00 14.45
C GLY A 7 20.87 -5.94 13.24
N LEU A 8 21.42 -7.16 13.30
CA LEU A 8 21.30 -8.18 12.26
C LEU A 8 20.05 -9.09 12.44
N LYS A 9 19.32 -8.98 13.56
CA LYS A 9 18.08 -9.76 13.73
C LYS A 9 17.05 -9.28 12.70
N ASN A 10 16.59 -10.19 11.85
CA ASN A 10 15.59 -9.89 10.83
C ASN A 10 14.28 -9.48 11.50
N LYS A 11 13.89 -8.21 11.37
CA LYS A 11 12.60 -7.72 11.86
C LYS A 11 11.50 -8.30 10.97
N LYS A 12 10.45 -8.87 11.56
CA LYS A 12 9.24 -9.28 10.80
C LYS A 12 8.73 -8.07 10.03
N LYS A 13 8.79 -8.14 8.70
CA LYS A 13 8.23 -7.11 7.83
C LYS A 13 6.72 -7.30 7.80
N THR A 14 5.98 -6.27 8.21
CA THR A 14 4.53 -6.25 8.01
C THR A 14 4.26 -6.20 6.51
N GLY A 15 3.58 -7.22 5.99
CA GLY A 15 3.21 -7.30 4.57
C GLY A 15 2.18 -6.22 4.19
N ASN A 16 1.79 -6.20 2.91
CA ASN A 16 0.71 -5.33 2.47
C ASN A 16 -0.62 -5.79 3.10
N HIS A 17 -1.26 -4.95 3.91
CA HIS A 17 -2.56 -5.24 4.52
C HIS A 17 -3.65 -5.61 3.50
N PHE A 18 -3.56 -5.08 2.28
CA PHE A 18 -4.49 -5.40 1.20
C PHE A 18 -4.20 -6.73 0.49
N SER A 19 -3.12 -7.44 0.84
CA SER A 19 -2.84 -8.77 0.24
C SER A 19 -3.92 -9.77 0.58
N ALA A 20 -4.59 -9.61 1.73
CA ALA A 20 -5.68 -10.46 2.18
C ALA A 20 -6.83 -10.54 1.17
N LEU A 21 -7.07 -9.49 0.36
CA LEU A 21 -8.06 -9.48 -0.72
C LEU A 21 -7.78 -10.53 -1.81
N HIS A 22 -6.54 -11.00 -1.92
CA HIS A 22 -6.10 -11.93 -2.97
C HIS A 22 -5.60 -13.25 -2.40
N THR A 23 -5.09 -13.27 -1.17
CA THR A 23 -4.45 -14.46 -0.58
C THR A 23 -5.28 -15.13 0.49
N SER A 24 -6.23 -14.42 1.12
CA SER A 24 -7.04 -15.01 2.19
C SER A 24 -8.20 -15.80 1.61
N LYS A 25 -8.35 -17.05 2.05
CA LYS A 25 -9.49 -17.91 1.70
C LYS A 25 -10.63 -17.84 2.72
N SER A 26 -10.44 -17.10 3.81
CA SER A 26 -11.34 -17.08 4.97
C SER A 26 -11.91 -15.69 5.26
N LEU A 27 -11.81 -14.75 4.32
CA LEU A 27 -12.36 -13.42 4.52
C LEU A 27 -13.89 -13.50 4.42
N THR A 28 -14.59 -12.91 5.40
CA THR A 28 -16.02 -12.68 5.27
C THR A 28 -16.28 -11.59 4.22
N GLU A 29 -17.51 -11.57 3.67
CA GLU A 29 -17.88 -10.55 2.68
C GLU A 29 -17.76 -9.12 3.25
N ILE A 30 -18.13 -8.93 4.53
CA ILE A 30 -18.01 -7.63 5.20
C ILE A 30 -16.55 -7.19 5.30
N GLU A 31 -15.65 -8.07 5.76
CA GLU A 31 -14.22 -7.75 5.87
C GLU A 31 -13.60 -7.46 4.50
N ARG A 32 -14.03 -8.18 3.46
CA ARG A 32 -13.59 -7.94 2.09
C ARG A 32 -14.01 -6.55 1.62
N LEU A 33 -15.28 -6.20 1.77
CA LEU A 33 -15.82 -4.91 1.38
C LEU A 33 -15.13 -3.77 2.14
N GLN A 34 -14.87 -3.94 3.44
CA GLN A 34 -14.13 -2.96 4.24
C GLN A 34 -12.72 -2.73 3.70
N LEU A 35 -11.98 -3.79 3.36
CA LEU A 35 -10.65 -3.66 2.75
C LEU A 35 -10.68 -3.00 1.37
N GLU A 36 -11.70 -3.31 0.56
CA GLU A 36 -11.89 -2.68 -0.75
C GLU A 36 -12.18 -1.18 -0.61
N ILE A 37 -13.10 -0.78 0.27
CA ILE A 37 -13.40 0.63 0.56
C ILE A 37 -12.15 1.36 1.03
N LEU A 38 -11.43 0.82 2.02
CA LEU A 38 -10.19 1.42 2.53
C LEU A 38 -9.14 1.62 1.41
N LYS A 39 -9.01 0.65 0.51
CA LYS A 39 -8.09 0.74 -0.63
C LYS A 39 -8.51 1.86 -1.60
N ARG A 40 -9.81 2.02 -1.83
CA ARG A 40 -10.36 3.09 -2.68
C ARG A 40 -10.19 4.46 -2.05
N ASP A 41 -10.46 4.60 -0.75
CA ASP A 41 -10.32 5.86 -0.03
C ASP A 41 -8.89 6.39 -0.05
N ILE A 42 -7.89 5.50 0.10
CA ILE A 42 -6.48 5.87 -0.04
C ILE A 42 -6.20 6.40 -1.45
N GLU A 43 -6.71 5.74 -2.49
CA GLU A 43 -6.48 6.18 -3.86
C GLU A 43 -7.18 7.51 -4.16
N ILE A 44 -8.42 7.70 -3.69
CA ILE A 44 -9.14 8.97 -3.76
C ILE A 44 -8.34 10.08 -3.06
N ALA A 45 -7.80 9.82 -1.87
CA ALA A 45 -7.00 10.81 -1.15
C ALA A 45 -5.72 11.20 -1.91
N ARG A 46 -5.06 10.24 -2.57
CA ARG A 46 -3.88 10.51 -3.43
C ARG A 46 -4.24 11.34 -4.65
N LEU A 47 -5.31 10.96 -5.34
CA LEU A 47 -5.82 11.68 -6.50
C LEU A 47 -6.22 13.11 -6.14
N LYS A 48 -6.89 13.32 -5.00
CA LYS A 48 -7.19 14.65 -4.46
C LYS A 48 -5.94 15.48 -4.19
N LYS A 49 -4.84 14.83 -3.77
CA LYS A 49 -3.53 15.47 -3.59
C LYS A 49 -2.75 15.63 -4.90
N GLY A 50 -3.30 15.18 -6.03
CA GLY A 50 -2.74 15.40 -7.37
C GLY A 50 -1.61 14.45 -7.75
N TYR A 51 -1.56 13.24 -7.20
CA TYR A 51 -0.62 12.21 -7.63
C TYR A 51 -1.27 10.83 -7.64
N GLN A 52 -0.70 9.93 -8.44
CA GLN A 52 -1.02 8.50 -8.47
C GLN A 52 0.21 7.71 -8.01
N VAL A 53 0.01 6.48 -7.53
CA VAL A 53 1.10 5.58 -7.13
C VAL A 53 1.13 4.38 -8.06
N LYS A 54 2.29 4.10 -8.66
CA LYS A 54 2.53 2.92 -9.49
C LYS A 54 3.46 1.95 -8.79
N GLY A 55 3.29 0.66 -9.08
CA GLY A 55 4.12 -0.41 -8.53
C GLY A 55 3.96 -0.63 -7.02
N VAL A 56 4.74 -1.57 -6.48
CA VAL A 56 4.72 -1.98 -5.07
C VAL A 56 6.15 -2.22 -4.57
N GLY A 57 6.33 -2.22 -3.25
CA GLY A 57 7.62 -2.52 -2.63
C GLY A 57 8.73 -1.57 -3.11
N VAL A 58 9.84 -2.17 -3.57
CA VAL A 58 11.01 -1.44 -4.09
C VAL A 58 10.74 -0.70 -5.39
N ASN A 59 9.78 -1.17 -6.20
CA ASN A 59 9.41 -0.57 -7.49
C ASN A 59 8.23 0.42 -7.35
N LYS A 60 8.06 1.01 -6.17
CA LYS A 60 6.96 1.95 -5.91
C LYS A 60 7.35 3.35 -6.39
N GLU A 61 6.53 3.92 -7.27
CA GLU A 61 6.73 5.23 -7.89
C GLU A 61 5.56 6.16 -7.62
N PHE A 62 5.84 7.43 -7.28
CA PHE A 62 4.84 8.48 -7.11
C PHE A 62 4.84 9.37 -8.36
N VAL A 63 3.71 9.43 -9.06
CA VAL A 63 3.59 10.18 -10.32
C VAL A 63 2.64 11.35 -10.10
N THR A 64 3.19 12.57 -10.13
CA THR A 64 2.42 13.81 -10.02
C THR A 64 1.59 14.06 -11.28
N LEU A 65 0.36 14.55 -11.13
CA LEU A 65 -0.60 14.77 -12.21
C LEU A 65 -0.61 16.22 -12.74
N LYS A 66 0.35 17.06 -12.34
CA LYS A 66 0.40 18.52 -12.58
C LYS A 66 0.21 18.92 -14.05
N ASP A 67 0.57 18.07 -15.00
CA ASP A 67 0.58 18.38 -16.43
C ASP A 67 -0.45 17.59 -17.25
N LYS A 68 -1.35 16.83 -16.61
CA LYS A 68 -2.46 16.17 -17.32
C LYS A 68 -3.57 17.17 -17.60
N ASN A 69 -3.28 18.15 -18.45
CA ASN A 69 -4.26 19.04 -19.03
C ASN A 69 -5.10 18.23 -20.01
N SER A 70 -6.38 18.00 -19.70
CA SER A 70 -7.34 17.47 -20.66
C SER A 70 -7.58 18.58 -21.69
N LYS A 71 -7.04 18.41 -22.90
CA LYS A 71 -7.46 19.19 -24.07
C LYS A 71 -8.94 18.95 -24.36
#